data_AF-A0A329X236-F1
#
_entry.id   AF-A0A329X236-F1
#
_cell.length_a   1.000
_cell.length_b   1.000
_cell.length_c   1.000
_cell.angle_alpha   90.00
_cell.angle_beta   90.00
_cell.angle_gamma   90.00
#
_symmetry.space_group_name_H-M   'P 1'
#
loop_
_entity.id
_entity.type
_entity.pdbx_description
1 polymer ?
#
loop_
_entity_poly.entity_id
_entity_poly.type
_entity_poly.pdbx_seq_one_letter_code
_entity_poly.pdbx_strand_id
1 'polypeptide(L)'
;MKLVSIADVLSTPENNSSEWFCLPPDQNSWTLETEGVFSLSSADFPPDSDDYLPKQVKENGWIEVLDGGTIEEVVANTKAQLDNPSLNDLLEAFIFYFENDAFIEF
;
A
#
# COMPACT_ATOMS: atom_id res chain seq x y z
N MET A 1 6.04 -13.63 -4.74
CA MET A 1 5.19 -12.87 -3.79
C MET A 1 3.72 -13.26 -3.99
N LYS A 2 2.86 -12.98 -3.02
CA LYS A 2 1.42 -13.28 -3.04
C LYS A 2 0.63 -11.99 -3.32
N LEU A 3 -0.43 -12.09 -4.11
CA LEU A 3 -1.40 -10.99 -4.26
C LEU A 3 -2.25 -10.85 -3.00
N VAL A 4 -2.57 -9.60 -2.65
CA VAL A 4 -3.37 -9.24 -1.49
C VAL A 4 -4.25 -8.05 -1.86
N SER A 5 -5.51 -8.06 -1.41
CA SER A 5 -6.44 -6.96 -1.69
C SER A 5 -6.09 -5.72 -0.86
N ILE A 6 -6.46 -4.51 -1.33
CA ILE A 6 -6.34 -3.30 -0.50
C ILE A 6 -7.16 -3.46 0.80
N ALA A 7 -8.33 -4.12 0.75
CA ALA A 7 -9.13 -4.41 1.93
C ALA A 7 -8.33 -5.17 3.00
N ASP A 8 -7.63 -6.24 2.61
CA ASP A 8 -6.83 -7.05 3.54
C ASP A 8 -5.66 -6.23 4.12
N VAL A 9 -4.98 -5.46 3.26
CA VAL A 9 -3.86 -4.59 3.65
C VAL A 9 -4.28 -3.57 4.70
N LEU A 10 -5.42 -2.92 4.52
CA LEU A 10 -5.91 -1.87 5.43
C LEU A 10 -6.60 -2.43 6.68
N SER A 11 -7.14 -3.64 6.63
CA SER A 11 -7.83 -4.27 7.75
C SER A 11 -6.89 -4.65 8.89
N THR A 12 -5.72 -5.18 8.55
CA THR A 12 -4.70 -5.62 9.51
C THR A 12 -3.31 -5.15 9.06
N PRO A 13 -3.03 -3.84 9.10
CA PRO A 13 -1.81 -3.29 8.53
C PRO A 13 -0.53 -3.85 9.19
N GLU A 14 -0.58 -4.22 10.47
CA GLU A 14 0.52 -4.81 11.23
C GLU A 14 0.95 -6.21 10.77
N ASN A 15 0.13 -6.89 9.96
CA ASN A 15 0.44 -8.20 9.40
C ASN A 15 1.11 -8.12 8.02
N ASN A 16 1.22 -6.91 7.46
CA ASN A 16 1.80 -6.70 6.14
C ASN A 16 3.33 -6.79 6.16
N SER A 17 3.92 -6.88 4.96
CA SER A 17 5.35 -6.63 4.81
C SER A 17 5.63 -5.15 5.12
N SER A 18 6.79 -4.86 5.73
CA SER A 18 7.28 -3.49 5.88
C SER A 18 7.79 -2.88 4.57
N GLU A 19 7.88 -3.67 3.50
CA GLU A 19 8.37 -3.24 2.18
C GLU A 19 7.29 -2.50 1.38
N TRP A 20 7.63 -2.07 0.16
CA TRP A 20 6.72 -1.33 -0.72
C TRP A 20 5.53 -2.16 -1.16
N PHE A 21 4.33 -1.62 -0.99
CA PHE A 21 3.12 -2.13 -1.59
C PHE A 21 2.99 -1.61 -3.03
N CYS A 22 2.86 -2.53 -3.98
CA CYS A 22 2.77 -2.20 -5.40
C CYS A 22 1.34 -2.41 -5.93
N LEU A 23 0.85 -1.45 -6.71
CA LEU A 23 -0.50 -1.46 -7.30
C LEU A 23 -0.48 -1.14 -8.81
N PRO A 24 -1.58 -1.45 -9.54
CA PRO A 24 -1.77 -0.97 -10.91
C PRO A 24 -1.64 0.56 -10.99
N PRO A 25 -1.11 1.13 -12.10
CA PRO A 25 -0.75 2.54 -12.16
C PRO A 25 -1.95 3.51 -12.22
N ASP A 26 -3.16 3.04 -12.48
CA ASP A 26 -4.37 3.89 -12.53
C ASP A 26 -5.03 3.98 -11.15
N GLN A 27 -4.60 4.96 -10.34
CA GLN A 27 -5.11 5.16 -8.99
C GLN A 27 -6.63 5.40 -8.92
N ASN A 28 -7.21 6.00 -9.95
CA ASN A 28 -8.66 6.26 -10.01
C ASN A 28 -9.48 4.96 -10.13
N SER A 29 -8.84 3.85 -10.47
CA SER A 29 -9.44 2.52 -10.56
C SER A 29 -9.33 1.72 -9.26
N TRP A 30 -8.62 2.23 -8.25
CA TRP A 30 -8.40 1.51 -7.01
C TRP A 30 -9.68 1.40 -6.20
N THR A 31 -9.94 0.19 -5.74
CA THR A 31 -11.05 -0.19 -4.88
C THR A 31 -10.53 -1.12 -3.80
N LEU A 32 -11.34 -1.41 -2.80
CA LEU A 32 -11.01 -2.38 -1.75
C LEU A 32 -10.64 -3.78 -2.31
N GLU A 33 -11.20 -4.16 -3.46
CA GLU A 33 -10.94 -5.44 -4.13
C GLU A 33 -9.72 -5.40 -5.06
N THR A 34 -9.10 -4.23 -5.27
CA THR A 34 -7.91 -4.12 -6.10
C THR A 34 -6.79 -4.92 -5.46
N GLU A 35 -6.22 -5.85 -6.23
CA GLU A 35 -5.08 -6.64 -5.78
C GLU A 35 -3.79 -5.85 -5.94
N GLY A 36 -2.97 -5.88 -4.89
CA GLY A 36 -1.60 -5.42 -4.88
C GLY A 36 -0.63 -6.53 -4.48
N VAL A 37 0.65 -6.20 -4.41
CA VAL A 37 1.71 -7.12 -4.00
C VAL A 37 2.82 -6.35 -3.31
N PHE A 38 3.33 -6.86 -2.20
CA PHE A 38 4.51 -6.30 -1.56
C PHE A 38 5.79 -6.74 -2.28
N SER A 39 6.74 -5.82 -2.43
CA SER A 39 8.11 -6.15 -2.83
C SER A 39 8.85 -6.88 -1.71
N LEU A 40 10.05 -7.37 -2.02
CA LEU A 40 11.00 -7.86 -1.03
C LEU A 40 11.98 -6.75 -0.66
N SER A 41 12.71 -6.95 0.43
CA SER A 41 13.74 -6.01 0.84
C SER A 41 14.86 -5.95 -0.19
N SER A 42 15.11 -4.78 -0.77
CA SER A 42 16.21 -4.60 -1.74
C SER A 42 17.58 -4.86 -1.11
N ALA A 43 17.69 -4.72 0.21
CA ALA A 43 18.91 -5.03 0.98
C ALA A 43 19.34 -6.50 0.91
N ASP A 44 18.42 -7.41 0.60
CA ASP A 44 18.71 -8.84 0.45
C ASP A 44 19.27 -9.19 -0.95
N PHE A 45 19.40 -8.20 -1.84
CA PHE A 45 19.80 -8.38 -3.23
C PHE A 45 21.02 -7.51 -3.59
N PRO A 46 21.74 -7.82 -4.68
CA PRO A 46 22.83 -6.98 -5.17
C PRO A 46 22.36 -5.54 -5.47
N PRO A 47 23.22 -4.51 -5.32
CA PRO A 47 22.83 -3.09 -5.49
C PRO A 47 22.19 -2.71 -6.83
N ASP A 48 22.45 -3.49 -7.89
CA ASP A 48 21.93 -3.25 -9.24
C ASP A 48 20.87 -4.30 -9.67
N SER A 49 20.37 -5.11 -8.74
CA SER A 49 19.35 -6.13 -9.00
C SER A 49 17.94 -5.56 -8.83
N ASP A 50 17.03 -6.01 -9.70
CA ASP A 50 15.59 -5.76 -9.60
C ASP A 50 14.81 -7.02 -9.17
N ASP A 51 15.51 -8.04 -8.67
CA ASP A 51 14.89 -9.33 -8.31
C ASP A 51 13.98 -9.23 -7.09
N TYR A 52 14.15 -8.18 -6.29
CA TYR A 52 13.26 -7.84 -5.18
C TYR A 52 11.89 -7.31 -5.65
N LEU A 53 11.81 -6.82 -6.89
CA LEU A 53 10.58 -6.30 -7.46
C LEU A 53 9.64 -7.43 -7.91
N PRO A 54 8.34 -7.34 -7.59
CA PRO A 54 7.33 -8.23 -8.12
C PRO A 54 7.31 -8.21 -9.66
N LYS A 55 6.98 -9.34 -10.28
CA LYS A 55 6.85 -9.42 -11.75
C LYS A 55 5.87 -8.38 -12.31
N GLN A 56 4.85 -7.99 -11.54
CA GLN A 56 3.86 -7.00 -11.95
C GLN A 56 4.48 -5.62 -12.15
N VAL A 57 5.48 -5.25 -11.35
CA VAL A 57 6.25 -4.01 -11.54
C VAL A 57 7.07 -4.13 -12.83
N LYS A 58 7.75 -5.26 -13.01
CA LYS A 58 8.66 -5.48 -14.15
C LYS A 58 7.95 -5.64 -15.51
N GLU A 59 6.76 -6.24 -15.53
CA GLU A 59 6.08 -6.66 -16.75
C GLU A 59 4.76 -5.93 -17.00
N ASN A 60 4.07 -5.48 -15.95
CA ASN A 60 2.73 -4.89 -16.04
C ASN A 60 2.70 -3.39 -15.72
N GLY A 61 3.85 -2.77 -15.43
CA GLY A 61 3.95 -1.34 -15.12
C GLY A 61 3.29 -0.94 -13.81
N TRP A 62 3.15 -1.87 -12.86
CA TRP A 62 2.73 -1.54 -11.51
C TRP A 62 3.78 -0.64 -10.84
N ILE A 63 3.32 0.20 -9.92
CA ILE A 63 4.14 1.20 -9.24
C ILE A 63 4.25 0.87 -7.75
N GLU A 64 5.37 1.21 -7.13
CA GLU A 64 5.51 1.26 -5.67
C GLU A 64 4.70 2.47 -5.16
N VAL A 65 3.83 2.23 -4.17
CA VAL A 65 2.84 3.22 -3.72
C VAL A 65 3.22 3.77 -2.34
N LEU A 66 3.10 2.93 -1.31
CA LEU A 66 3.50 3.22 0.07
C LEU A 66 4.16 1.98 0.66
N ASP A 67 5.14 2.15 1.53
CA ASP A 67 5.67 1.05 2.33
C ASP A 67 4.71 0.65 3.46
N GLY A 68 4.86 -0.56 3.97
CA GLY A 68 4.00 -1.09 5.04
C GLY A 68 3.97 -0.22 6.29
N GLY A 69 5.09 0.41 6.66
CA GLY A 69 5.16 1.30 7.81
C GLY A 69 4.31 2.54 7.61
N THR A 70 4.42 3.18 6.44
CA THR A 70 3.56 4.33 6.10
C THR A 70 2.08 3.95 6.07
N ILE A 71 1.73 2.76 5.56
CA ILE A 71 0.35 2.25 5.59
C ILE A 71 -0.17 2.10 7.03
N GLU A 72 0.64 1.54 7.94
CA GLU A 72 0.30 1.46 9.37
C GLU A 72 0.02 2.84 9.97
N GLU A 73 0.85 3.84 9.67
CA GLU A 73 0.68 5.20 10.14
C GLU A 73 -0.60 5.85 9.60
N VAL A 74 -0.92 5.68 8.32
CA VAL A 74 -2.16 6.18 7.70
C VAL A 74 -3.40 5.58 8.37
N VAL A 75 -3.40 4.27 8.60
CA VAL A 75 -4.51 3.58 9.27
C VAL A 75 -4.64 4.03 10.73
N ALA A 76 -3.52 4.15 11.45
CA ALA A 76 -3.50 4.59 12.84
C ALA A 76 -4.00 6.04 12.99
N ASN A 77 -3.57 6.93 12.09
CA ASN A 77 -4.00 8.32 12.05
C ASN A 77 -5.52 8.42 11.79
N THR A 78 -6.03 7.68 10.82
CA THR A 78 -7.48 7.67 10.49
C THR A 78 -8.31 7.19 11.68
N LYS A 79 -7.88 6.12 12.36
CA LYS A 79 -8.52 5.61 13.59
C LYS A 79 -8.42 6.58 14.78
N ALA A 80 -7.47 7.51 14.78
CA ALA A 80 -7.36 8.54 15.81
C ALA A 80 -8.32 9.72 15.57
N GLN A 81 -8.67 10.00 14.30
CA GLN A 81 -9.62 11.03 13.92
C GLN A 81 -11.08 10.53 13.98
N LEU A 82 -11.29 9.28 13.56
CA LEU A 82 -12.60 8.63 13.50
C LEU A 82 -12.67 7.49 14.52
N ASP A 83 -13.68 7.49 15.39
CA ASP A 83 -13.83 6.45 16.45
C ASP A 83 -13.91 5.02 15.90
N ASN A 84 -14.54 4.82 14.74
CA ASN A 84 -14.70 3.52 14.10
C ASN A 84 -14.79 3.68 12.55
N PRO A 85 -13.66 3.92 11.87
CA PRO A 85 -13.63 4.14 10.43
C PRO A 85 -14.04 2.87 9.69
N SER A 86 -14.77 3.04 8.60
CA SER A 86 -15.03 1.99 7.62
C SER A 86 -13.78 1.73 6.77
N LEU A 87 -13.76 0.60 6.06
CA LEU A 87 -12.70 0.34 5.08
C LEU A 87 -12.66 1.39 3.95
N ASN A 88 -13.79 2.02 3.62
CA ASN A 88 -13.80 3.10 2.63
C ASN A 88 -13.12 4.36 3.17
N ASP A 89 -13.27 4.69 4.46
CA ASP A 89 -12.58 5.82 5.07
C ASP A 89 -11.06 5.57 5.10
N LEU A 90 -10.64 4.32 5.36
CA LEU A 90 -9.23 3.93 5.29
C LEU A 90 -8.70 3.98 3.84
N LEU A 91 -9.49 3.56 2.85
CA LEU A 91 -9.12 3.66 1.44
C LEU A 91 -8.97 5.12 1.00
N GLU A 92 -9.89 6.00 1.43
CA GLU A 92 -9.82 7.43 1.16
C GLU A 92 -8.54 8.04 1.75
N ALA A 93 -8.23 7.75 3.02
CA ALA A 93 -7.00 8.22 3.64
C ALA A 93 -5.73 7.68 2.96
N PHE A 94 -5.74 6.40 2.56
CA PHE A 94 -4.65 5.78 1.81
C PHE A 94 -4.39 6.48 0.46
N ILE A 95 -5.45 6.70 -0.33
CA ILE A 95 -5.35 7.39 -1.63
C ILE A 95 -4.89 8.84 -1.41
N PHE A 96 -5.48 9.53 -0.43
CA PHE A 96 -5.10 10.91 -0.12
C PHE A 96 -3.63 11.03 0.26
N TYR A 97 -3.10 10.14 1.10
CA TYR A 97 -1.70 10.15 1.48
C TYR A 97 -0.80 9.90 0.27
N PHE A 98 -1.12 8.92 -0.58
CA PHE A 98 -0.36 8.67 -1.80
C PHE A 98 -0.30 9.90 -2.73
N GLU A 99 -1.41 10.62 -2.86
CA GLU A 99 -1.50 11.80 -3.74
C GLU A 99 -0.83 13.06 -3.15
N ASN A 100 -0.80 13.21 -1.82
CA ASN A 100 -0.45 14.46 -1.16
C ASN A 100 0.76 14.38 -0.24
N ASP A 101 1.28 13.18 0.05
CA ASP A 101 2.30 12.91 1.07
C ASP A 101 1.95 13.55 2.42
N ALA A 102 0.67 13.42 2.80
CA ALA A 102 0.10 14.02 4.00
C ALA A 102 -1.11 13.23 4.50
N PHE A 103 -1.37 13.30 5.82
CA PHE A 103 -2.60 12.75 6.39
C PHE A 103 -3.80 13.64 6.03
N ILE A 104 -4.92 13.01 5.62
CA ILE A 104 -6.20 13.70 5.42
C ILE A 104 -6.76 14.19 6.76
N GLU A 105 -7.52 15.28 6.75
CA GLU A 105 -8.32 15.74 7.89
C GLU A 105 -9.81 15.43 7.64
N PHE A 106 -10.45 14.70 8.57
CA PHE A 106 -11.86 14.30 8.49
C PHE A 106 -12.84 15.26 9.20
#